data_AF-A0A8S0Z3C9-F1
#
_entry.id   AF-A0A8S0Z3C9-F1
#
_cell.length_a   1.000
_cell.length_b   1.000
_cell.length_c   1.000
_cell.angle_alpha   90.00
_cell.angle_beta   90.00
_cell.angle_gamma   90.00
#
_symmetry.space_group_name_H-M   'P 1'
#
loop_
_entity.id
_entity.type
_entity.pdbx_description
1 polymer ?
#
loop_
_entity_poly.entity_id
_entity_poly.type
_entity_poly.pdbx_seq_one_letter_code
_entity_poly.pdbx_strand_id
1 'polypeptide(L)'
;MLPIIFVLFITVSASGQPCNDIDSVYITKGKTLKDGSIEDGVVFPPKYVYSKYVDGEWKTLGCLCKLKNCFRKCCPLGFVMHYKNCVERRDQDLILNNGLDLYDGVNFRGKKFLEQTDFGLVFGKPNSECYIEDPGWFVQEVSN
;
A
#
# COMPACT_ATOMS: atom_id res chain seq x y z
N MET A 1 -31.92 48.32 19.49
CA MET A 1 -31.88 47.03 18.78
C MET A 1 -30.44 46.79 18.34
N LEU A 2 -29.73 45.86 18.98
CA LEU A 2 -28.36 45.50 18.63
C LEU A 2 -28.40 44.39 17.55
N PRO A 3 -27.63 44.47 16.46
CA PRO A 3 -27.63 43.42 15.44
C PRO A 3 -26.78 42.24 15.95
N ILE A 4 -27.38 41.05 15.96
CA ILE A 4 -26.69 39.80 16.28
C ILE A 4 -25.96 39.35 15.01
N ILE A 5 -24.63 39.46 15.00
CA ILE A 5 -23.78 38.96 13.92
C ILE A 5 -23.58 37.46 14.15
N PHE A 6 -24.23 36.63 13.34
CA PHE A 6 -23.96 35.18 13.29
C PHE A 6 -22.65 34.95 12.53
N VAL A 7 -21.55 34.76 13.27
CA VAL A 7 -20.26 34.34 12.71
C VAL A 7 -20.33 32.83 12.44
N LEU A 8 -20.51 32.45 11.19
CA LEU A 8 -20.46 31.06 10.75
C LEU A 8 -18.98 30.62 10.68
N PHE A 9 -18.48 29.93 11.71
CA PHE A 9 -17.16 29.29 11.69
C PHE A 9 -17.20 28.09 10.75
N ILE A 10 -16.81 28.28 9.49
CA ILE A 10 -16.55 27.18 8.57
C ILE A 10 -15.22 26.55 8.99
N THR A 11 -15.28 25.47 9.77
CA THR A 11 -14.11 24.66 10.09
C THR A 11 -13.76 23.83 8.86
N VAL A 12 -12.89 24.38 8.00
CA VAL A 12 -12.22 23.60 6.97
C VAL A 12 -11.26 22.65 7.67
N SER A 13 -11.71 21.44 7.94
CA SER A 13 -10.82 20.35 8.35
C SER A 13 -10.04 19.95 7.11
N ALA A 14 -8.86 20.57 6.94
CA ALA A 14 -7.84 20.04 6.06
C ALA A 14 -7.40 18.69 6.64
N SER A 15 -8.15 17.64 6.34
CA SER A 15 -7.72 16.27 6.62
C SER A 15 -6.45 16.05 5.82
N GLY A 16 -5.30 16.16 6.49
CA GLY A 16 -4.02 15.80 5.92
C GLY A 16 -4.07 14.36 5.38
N GLN A 17 -3.23 14.07 4.40
CA GLN A 17 -3.16 12.74 3.81
C GLN A 17 -2.94 11.67 4.90
N PRO A 18 -3.77 10.61 4.98
CA PRO A 18 -3.79 9.69 6.13
C PRO A 18 -2.54 8.78 6.22
N CYS A 19 -1.78 8.63 5.14
CA CYS A 19 -0.52 7.91 5.08
C CYS A 19 0.34 8.44 3.92
N ASN A 20 1.61 8.04 3.85
CA ASN A 20 2.43 8.32 2.68
C ASN A 20 1.94 7.48 1.48
N ASP A 21 2.10 7.96 0.25
CA ASP A 21 1.69 7.22 -0.96
C ASP A 21 2.40 5.87 -1.09
N ILE A 22 3.60 5.77 -0.52
CA ILE A 22 4.35 4.52 -0.50
C ILE A 22 3.62 3.43 0.32
N ASP A 23 2.75 3.81 1.25
CA ASP A 23 2.00 2.92 2.13
C ASP A 23 0.55 2.67 1.65
N SER A 24 0.19 3.18 0.47
CA SER A 24 -1.15 3.12 -0.07
C SER A 24 -1.23 2.30 -1.36
N VAL A 25 -2.44 1.88 -1.69
CA VAL A 25 -2.79 1.19 -2.93
C VAL A 25 -3.94 1.89 -3.62
N TYR A 26 -3.99 1.80 -4.95
CA TYR A 26 -5.14 2.26 -5.71
C TYR A 26 -6.35 1.39 -5.41
N ILE A 27 -7.47 2.04 -5.06
CA ILE A 27 -8.77 1.41 -4.98
C ILE A 27 -9.41 1.54 -6.37
N THR A 28 -9.54 0.41 -7.07
CA THR A 28 -10.00 0.39 -8.47
C THR A 28 -11.38 -0.24 -8.64
N LYS A 29 -11.75 -1.16 -7.74
CA LYS A 29 -13.03 -1.88 -7.76
C LYS A 29 -13.80 -1.73 -6.45
N GLY A 30 -13.50 -0.67 -5.70
CA GLY A 30 -14.02 -0.42 -4.37
C GLY A 30 -15.54 -0.40 -4.31
N LYS A 31 -16.13 -1.25 -3.46
CA LYS A 31 -17.55 -1.20 -3.11
C LYS A 31 -17.72 -0.47 -1.78
N THR A 32 -18.44 0.65 -1.79
CA THR A 32 -18.78 1.36 -0.56
C THR A 32 -19.82 0.57 0.27
N LEU A 33 -19.50 0.32 1.53
CA LEU A 33 -20.36 -0.35 2.50
C LEU A 33 -21.26 0.66 3.22
N LYS A 34 -22.24 0.16 3.99
CA LYS A 34 -23.24 0.99 4.69
C LYS A 34 -22.62 1.92 5.73
N ASP A 35 -21.49 1.54 6.31
CA ASP A 35 -20.74 2.33 7.28
C ASP A 35 -19.77 3.34 6.63
N GLY A 36 -19.78 3.43 5.29
CA GLY A 36 -18.91 4.31 4.50
C GLY A 36 -17.52 3.74 4.20
N SER A 37 -17.16 2.57 4.76
CA SER A 37 -15.91 1.90 4.40
C SER A 37 -15.95 1.41 2.95
N ILE A 38 -14.79 1.18 2.34
CA ILE A 38 -14.67 0.72 0.96
C ILE A 38 -14.01 -0.65 0.93
N GLU A 39 -14.65 -1.62 0.29
CA GLU A 39 -14.14 -2.98 0.11
C GLU A 39 -13.47 -3.14 -1.27
N ASP A 40 -12.16 -3.43 -1.31
CA ASP A 40 -11.40 -3.77 -2.52
C ASP A 40 -10.28 -4.78 -2.16
N GLY A 41 -10.65 -6.05 -2.04
CA GLY A 41 -9.78 -7.13 -1.53
C GLY A 41 -9.52 -7.07 -0.01
N VAL A 42 -9.53 -5.87 0.57
CA VAL A 42 -9.61 -5.60 2.01
C VAL A 42 -10.64 -4.49 2.28
N VAL A 43 -11.10 -4.36 3.53
CA VAL A 43 -12.03 -3.30 3.92
C VAL A 43 -11.25 -2.09 4.45
N PHE A 44 -11.36 -0.96 3.75
CA PHE A 44 -10.75 0.32 4.11
C PHE A 44 -11.73 1.22 4.87
N PRO A 45 -11.52 1.48 6.17
CA PRO A 45 -12.25 2.50 6.90
C PRO A 45 -12.10 3.88 6.25
N PRO A 46 -13.13 4.75 6.31
CA PRO A 46 -13.09 6.08 5.66
C PRO A 46 -11.87 6.93 6.03
N LYS A 47 -11.41 6.83 7.29
CA LYS A 47 -10.23 7.55 7.80
C LYS A 47 -8.90 7.18 7.12
N TYR A 48 -8.86 6.10 6.36
CA TYR A 48 -7.68 5.61 5.65
C TYR A 48 -7.82 5.69 4.13
N VAL A 49 -8.90 6.32 3.65
CA VAL A 49 -9.15 6.54 2.23
C VAL A 49 -8.92 8.01 1.91
N TYR A 50 -8.26 8.29 0.79
CA TYR A 50 -8.07 9.65 0.30
C TYR A 50 -8.07 9.66 -1.24
N SER A 51 -8.28 10.86 -1.82
CA SER A 51 -8.22 11.05 -3.27
C SER A 51 -7.01 11.90 -3.63
N LYS A 52 -6.34 11.55 -4.72
CA LYS A 52 -5.17 12.27 -5.23
C LYS A 52 -5.24 12.36 -6.75
N TYR A 53 -4.83 13.50 -7.30
CA TYR A 53 -4.68 13.67 -8.74
C TYR A 53 -3.35 13.07 -9.20
N VAL A 54 -3.40 12.02 -10.03
CA VAL A 54 -2.23 11.29 -10.54
C VAL A 54 -2.44 11.04 -12.04
N ASP A 55 -1.42 11.34 -12.84
CA ASP A 55 -1.41 11.12 -14.30
C ASP A 55 -2.63 11.68 -15.05
N GLY A 56 -3.13 12.85 -14.61
CA GLY A 56 -4.26 13.54 -15.26
C GLY A 56 -5.65 13.09 -14.79
N GLU A 57 -5.74 12.23 -13.78
CA GLU A 57 -7.03 11.76 -13.27
C GLU A 57 -7.07 11.74 -11.73
N TRP A 58 -8.26 11.94 -11.16
CA TRP A 58 -8.47 11.70 -9.74
C TRP A 58 -8.51 10.20 -9.46
N LYS A 59 -7.62 9.73 -8.60
CA LYS A 59 -7.55 8.35 -8.14
C LYS A 59 -7.92 8.28 -6.66
N THR A 60 -8.62 7.22 -6.28
CA THR A 60 -8.90 6.90 -4.86
C THR A 60 -7.83 5.92 -4.36
N LEU A 61 -7.24 6.24 -3.22
CA LEU A 61 -6.19 5.45 -2.59
C LEU A 61 -6.60 5.03 -1.18
N GLY A 62 -6.17 3.84 -0.78
CA GLY A 62 -6.37 3.30 0.56
C GLY A 62 -5.03 2.99 1.24
N CYS A 63 -4.86 3.43 2.48
CA CYS A 63 -3.66 3.18 3.28
C CYS A 63 -3.57 1.73 3.77
N LEU A 64 -3.17 0.81 2.90
CA LEU A 64 -3.10 -0.62 3.18
C LEU A 64 -2.21 -0.93 4.40
N CYS A 65 -1.08 -0.22 4.52
CA CYS A 65 -0.11 -0.48 5.59
C CYS A 65 -0.52 0.08 6.97
N LYS A 66 -1.67 0.78 7.04
CA LYS A 66 -2.33 1.12 8.31
C LYS A 66 -3.27 0.00 8.79
N LEU A 67 -3.58 -0.95 7.93
CA LEU A 67 -4.49 -2.07 8.21
C LEU A 67 -3.75 -3.38 8.45
N LYS A 68 -2.60 -3.58 7.77
CA LYS A 68 -1.80 -4.80 7.83
C LYS A 68 -0.31 -4.45 7.74
N ASN A 69 0.55 -5.37 8.17
CA ASN A 69 1.98 -5.31 7.83
C ASN A 69 2.12 -5.39 6.31
N CYS A 70 2.98 -4.56 5.72
CA CYS A 70 3.13 -4.49 4.27
C CYS A 70 4.44 -5.08 3.80
N PHE A 71 4.38 -5.83 2.70
CA PHE A 71 5.55 -6.17 1.90
C PHE A 71 5.59 -5.27 0.67
N ARG A 72 6.73 -4.62 0.42
CA ARG A 72 6.91 -3.70 -0.70
C ARG A 72 7.69 -4.35 -1.82
N LYS A 73 7.12 -4.33 -3.03
CA LYS A 73 7.81 -4.70 -4.27
C LYS A 73 7.89 -3.51 -5.22
N CYS A 74 8.89 -3.46 -6.10
CA CYS A 74 8.96 -2.39 -7.10
C CYS A 74 7.86 -2.51 -8.17
N CYS A 75 7.45 -3.75 -8.49
CA CYS A 75 6.45 -4.08 -9.50
C CYS A 75 5.38 -5.02 -8.92
N PRO A 76 4.17 -5.04 -9.51
CA PRO A 76 3.13 -6.01 -9.13
C PRO A 76 3.64 -7.46 -9.19
N LEU A 77 2.93 -8.38 -8.51
CA LEU A 77 3.21 -9.82 -8.65
C LEU A 77 3.07 -10.27 -10.12
N GLY A 78 4.01 -11.09 -10.58
CA GLY A 78 4.13 -11.55 -11.96
C GLY A 78 4.93 -10.62 -12.88
N PHE A 79 5.37 -9.46 -12.38
CA PHE A 79 6.15 -8.47 -13.13
C PHE A 79 7.51 -8.26 -12.50
N VAL A 80 8.55 -8.08 -13.31
CA VAL A 80 9.90 -7.74 -12.85
C VAL A 80 10.30 -6.36 -13.33
N MET A 81 11.22 -5.72 -12.61
CA MET A 81 11.75 -4.41 -13.00
C MET A 81 12.82 -4.61 -14.09
N HIS A 82 12.60 -4.05 -15.26
CA HIS A 82 13.53 -4.07 -16.39
C HIS A 82 13.68 -2.66 -16.96
N TYR A 83 14.89 -2.09 -16.91
CA TYR A 83 15.18 -0.69 -17.28
C TYR A 83 14.18 0.33 -16.71
N LYS A 84 13.89 0.27 -15.41
CA LYS A 84 12.94 1.15 -14.71
C LYS A 84 11.47 1.01 -15.17
N ASN A 85 11.11 -0.07 -15.86
CA ASN A 85 9.74 -0.41 -16.23
C ASN A 85 9.35 -1.78 -15.67
N CYS A 86 8.06 -1.96 -15.36
CA CYS A 86 7.55 -3.26 -15.00
C CYS A 86 7.21 -4.06 -16.27
N VAL A 87 7.84 -5.21 -16.45
CA VAL A 87 7.62 -6.11 -17.58
C VAL A 87 7.09 -7.44 -17.06
N GLU A 88 6.05 -7.98 -17.70
CA GLU A 88 5.48 -9.27 -17.33
C GLU A 88 6.50 -10.38 -17.60
N ARG A 89 6.94 -11.04 -16.53
CA ARG A 89 7.94 -12.12 -16.51
C ARG A 89 7.67 -13.00 -15.29
N ARG A 90 6.54 -13.72 -15.33
CA ARG A 90 6.08 -14.54 -14.18
C ARG A 90 7.09 -15.58 -13.76
N ASP A 91 7.79 -16.19 -14.72
CA ASP A 91 8.87 -17.16 -14.53
C ASP A 91 10.09 -16.59 -13.79
N GLN A 92 10.26 -15.26 -13.79
CA GLN A 92 11.40 -14.57 -13.18
C GLN A 92 11.02 -13.83 -11.88
N ASP A 93 9.74 -13.81 -11.50
CA ASP A 93 9.31 -13.19 -10.25
C ASP A 93 9.64 -14.11 -9.07
N LEU A 94 10.76 -13.82 -8.40
CA LEU A 94 11.25 -14.60 -7.26
C LEU A 94 10.23 -14.68 -6.13
N ILE A 95 9.44 -13.63 -5.89
CA ILE A 95 8.45 -13.62 -4.80
C ILE A 95 7.30 -14.56 -5.14
N LEU A 96 6.85 -14.53 -6.40
CA LEU A 96 5.78 -15.39 -6.89
C LEU A 96 6.21 -16.87 -6.89
N ASN A 97 7.44 -17.17 -7.32
CA ASN A 97 7.88 -18.54 -7.54
C ASN A 97 8.54 -19.18 -6.31
N ASN A 98 9.17 -18.38 -5.45
CA ASN A 98 9.99 -18.87 -4.34
C ASN A 98 9.50 -18.37 -2.97
N GLY A 99 8.45 -17.55 -2.91
CA GLY A 99 7.95 -16.98 -1.66
C GLY A 99 8.96 -16.06 -0.95
N LEU A 100 8.65 -15.76 0.31
CA LEU A 100 9.45 -14.95 1.23
C LEU A 100 10.11 -15.85 2.28
N ASP A 101 11.41 -15.66 2.49
CA ASP A 101 12.09 -16.24 3.65
C ASP A 101 11.83 -15.34 4.86
N LEU A 102 11.06 -15.86 5.83
CA LEU A 102 10.63 -15.10 7.00
C LEU A 102 11.52 -15.37 8.21
N TYR A 103 11.87 -14.30 8.93
CA TYR A 103 12.65 -14.37 10.16
C TYR A 103 11.96 -13.62 11.30
N ASP A 104 12.11 -14.13 12.51
CA ASP A 104 11.78 -13.43 13.75
C ASP A 104 13.09 -13.06 14.45
N GLY A 105 13.55 -11.84 14.18
CA GLY A 105 14.90 -11.40 14.52
C GLY A 105 15.95 -12.23 13.79
N VAL A 106 16.64 -13.13 14.52
CA VAL A 106 17.70 -14.00 13.98
C VAL A 106 17.21 -15.40 13.62
N ASN A 107 15.97 -15.77 13.98
CA ASN A 107 15.48 -17.13 13.79
C ASN A 107 14.70 -17.26 12.49
N PHE A 108 15.11 -18.18 11.62
CA PHE A 108 14.35 -18.52 10.41
C PHE A 108 13.03 -19.20 10.78
N ARG A 109 11.92 -18.65 10.31
CA ARG A 109 10.55 -19.16 10.54
C ARG A 109 10.03 -20.02 9.39
N GLY A 110 10.71 -20.00 8.25
CA GLY A 110 10.33 -20.75 7.07
C GLY A 110 10.06 -19.86 5.87
N LYS A 111 9.92 -20.53 4.72
CA LYS A 111 9.53 -19.92 3.45
C LYS A 111 8.01 -19.92 3.34
N LYS A 112 7.42 -18.75 3.08
CA LYS A 112 5.96 -18.59 2.87
C LYS A 112 5.68 -17.81 1.60
N PHE A 113 4.71 -18.28 0.81
CA PHE A 113 4.18 -17.49 -0.29
C PHE A 113 3.30 -16.34 0.24
N LEU A 114 3.16 -15.25 -0.50
CA LEU A 114 2.44 -14.05 -0.02
C LEU A 114 0.99 -14.35 0.38
N GLU A 115 0.32 -15.25 -0.32
CA GLU A 115 -1.04 -15.70 -0.01
C GLU A 115 -1.14 -16.51 1.29
N GLN A 116 -0.01 -17.01 1.79
CA GLN A 116 0.09 -17.71 3.08
C GLN A 116 0.50 -16.76 4.21
N THR A 117 0.64 -15.46 3.92
CA THR A 117 0.99 -14.41 4.88
C THR A 117 -0.17 -13.45 5.07
N ASP A 118 -0.16 -12.75 6.20
CA ASP A 118 -1.07 -11.61 6.43
C ASP A 118 -0.54 -10.31 5.83
N PHE A 119 0.54 -10.35 5.03
CA PHE A 119 1.11 -9.15 4.45
C PHE A 119 0.23 -8.54 3.37
N GLY A 120 0.04 -7.22 3.44
CA GLY A 120 -0.47 -6.43 2.33
C GLY A 120 0.64 -6.17 1.31
N LEU A 121 0.43 -6.53 0.04
CA LEU A 121 1.37 -6.18 -1.01
C LEU A 121 1.16 -4.73 -1.44
N VAL A 122 2.17 -3.89 -1.22
CA VAL A 122 2.27 -2.57 -1.86
C VAL A 122 3.33 -2.63 -2.96
N PHE A 123 3.06 -1.95 -4.07
CA PHE A 123 4.03 -1.85 -5.15
C PHE A 123 4.06 -0.45 -5.75
N GLY A 124 5.23 -0.08 -6.27
CA GLY A 124 5.41 1.21 -6.91
C GLY A 124 6.86 1.43 -7.29
N LYS A 125 7.04 2.14 -8.40
CA LYS A 125 8.37 2.51 -8.87
C LYS A 125 9.03 3.41 -7.82
N PRO A 126 10.27 3.12 -7.41
CA PRO A 126 11.01 3.97 -6.49
C PRO A 126 11.26 5.36 -7.11
N ASN A 127 11.24 6.39 -6.25
CA ASN A 127 11.41 7.78 -6.67
C ASN A 127 12.89 8.16 -6.93
N SER A 128 13.83 7.29 -6.57
CA SER A 128 15.28 7.46 -6.69
C SER A 128 15.92 6.33 -7.51
N GLU A 129 17.23 6.43 -7.74
CA GLU A 129 18.00 5.30 -8.27
C GLU A 129 17.94 4.14 -7.29
N CYS A 130 17.50 2.98 -7.77
CA CYS A 130 17.57 1.73 -7.04
C CYS A 130 18.65 0.86 -7.65
N TYR A 131 19.44 0.25 -6.79
CA TYR A 131 20.37 -0.80 -7.16
C TYR A 131 19.69 -2.15 -7.02
N ILE A 132 20.17 -3.14 -7.77
CA ILE A 132 19.78 -4.53 -7.57
C ILE A 132 20.53 -5.00 -6.32
N GLU A 133 19.80 -5.52 -5.33
CA GLU A 133 20.43 -6.06 -4.12
C GLU A 133 21.21 -7.35 -4.42
N ASP A 134 22.31 -7.55 -3.68
CA ASP A 134 23.08 -8.79 -3.71
C ASP A 134 22.24 -9.99 -3.22
N PRO A 135 22.51 -11.21 -3.69
CA PRO A 135 21.75 -12.39 -3.27
C PRO A 135 21.90 -12.66 -1.75
N GLY A 136 20.77 -12.90 -1.07
CA GLY A 136 20.74 -13.28 0.36
C GLY A 136 19.87 -12.40 1.25
N TRP A 137 18.66 -12.05 0.81
CA TRP A 137 17.73 -11.18 1.56
C TRP A 137 16.64 -11.99 2.27
N PHE A 138 16.06 -11.40 3.32
CA PHE A 138 14.93 -11.97 4.07
C PHE A 138 13.96 -10.89 4.52
N VAL A 139 12.74 -11.28 4.87
CA VAL A 139 11.75 -10.38 5.46
C VAL A 139 11.65 -10.65 6.95
N GLN A 140 11.91 -9.62 7.75
CA GLN A 140 11.71 -9.69 9.19
C GLN A 140 10.24 -9.42 9.52
N GLU A 141 9.61 -10.36 10.22
CA GLU A 141 8.29 -10.15 10.80
C GLU A 141 8.44 -9.33 12.08
N VAL A 142 7.65 -8.26 12.20
CA VAL A 142 7.62 -7.45 13.43
C VAL A 142 6.47 -7.98 14.29
N SER A 143 6.82 -8.64 15.38
CA SER A 143 5.88 -9.07 16.41
C SER A 143 5.31 -7.83 17.11
N ASN A 144 4.02 -7.55 16.92
CA ASN A 144 3.27 -6.55 17.70
C ASN A 144 2.64 -7.19 18.94
#